data_AF-A0A365TYD1-F1
#
_entry.id   AF-A0A365TYD1-F1
#
_cell.length_a   1.000
_cell.length_b   1.000
_cell.length_c   1.000
_cell.angle_alpha   90.00
_cell.angle_beta   90.00
_cell.angle_gamma   90.00
#
_symmetry.space_group_name_H-M   'P 1'
#
loop_
_entity.id
_entity.type
_entity.pdbx_description
1 polymer ?
#
loop_
_entity_poly.entity_id
_entity_poly.type
_entity_poly.pdbx_seq_one_letter_code
_entity_poly.pdbx_strand_id
1 'polypeptide(L)'
;MIRLAILGFCLAAMPALAETDAEREERCAAQAGIVEQAVALRGKGTARAAVTEALTDGETAVQARFRPSVKPLVDWVFALEESQLTPEVASVFEASCRDYKQ
;
A
#
# COMPACT_ATOMS: atom_id res chain seq x y z
N MET A 1 -54.83 -8.91 -13.26
CA MET A 1 -53.89 -8.94 -14.41
C MET A 1 -53.17 -7.60 -14.49
N ILE A 2 -51.95 -7.56 -15.03
CA ILE A 2 -51.00 -6.41 -15.14
C ILE A 2 -49.95 -6.44 -14.00
N ARG A 3 -48.96 -7.33 -14.12
CA ARG A 3 -47.64 -7.21 -14.81
C ARG A 3 -46.57 -6.68 -13.86
N LEU A 4 -45.88 -7.63 -13.22
CA LEU A 4 -44.55 -7.46 -12.62
C LEU A 4 -43.61 -6.89 -13.69
N ALA A 5 -43.17 -5.65 -13.55
CA ALA A 5 -42.03 -5.12 -14.27
C ALA A 5 -40.79 -5.35 -13.39
N ILE A 6 -40.20 -6.55 -13.49
CA ILE A 6 -38.84 -6.80 -13.03
C ILE A 6 -37.94 -6.04 -14.00
N LEU A 7 -37.55 -4.82 -13.65
CA LEU A 7 -36.42 -4.16 -14.28
C LEU A 7 -35.17 -4.96 -13.87
N GLY A 8 -34.71 -5.82 -14.78
CA GLY A 8 -33.44 -6.51 -14.65
C GLY A 8 -32.31 -5.48 -14.62
N PHE A 9 -31.81 -5.20 -13.41
CA PHE A 9 -30.51 -4.57 -13.23
C PHE A 9 -29.45 -5.60 -13.62
N CYS A 10 -29.09 -5.64 -14.91
CA CYS A 10 -27.91 -6.33 -15.38
C CYS A 10 -26.70 -5.67 -14.70
N LEU A 11 -26.27 -6.22 -13.56
CA LEU A 11 -24.90 -6.03 -13.08
C LEU A 11 -23.99 -6.62 -14.17
N ALA A 12 -23.53 -5.79 -15.09
CA ALA A 12 -22.35 -6.09 -15.85
C ALA A 12 -21.21 -6.22 -14.83
N ALA A 13 -20.87 -7.47 -14.49
CA ALA A 13 -19.65 -7.78 -13.77
C ALA A 13 -18.50 -7.29 -14.64
N MET A 14 -18.03 -6.07 -14.38
CA MET A 14 -16.82 -5.56 -15.00
C MET A 14 -15.72 -6.55 -14.58
N PRO A 15 -15.04 -7.20 -15.54
CA PRO A 15 -13.94 -8.08 -15.18
C PRO A 15 -12.92 -7.21 -14.45
N ALA A 16 -12.66 -7.53 -13.19
CA ALA A 16 -11.50 -6.99 -12.51
C ALA A 16 -10.28 -7.41 -13.34
N LEU A 17 -9.63 -6.45 -13.99
CA LEU A 17 -8.41 -6.72 -14.73
C LEU A 17 -7.38 -7.20 -13.71
N ALA A 18 -6.98 -8.47 -13.83
CA ALA A 18 -5.87 -8.99 -13.04
C ALA A 18 -4.63 -8.17 -13.36
N GLU A 19 -3.92 -7.75 -12.32
CA GLU A 19 -2.66 -7.04 -12.44
C GLU A 19 -1.62 -7.91 -13.16
N THR A 20 -0.83 -7.30 -14.05
CA THR A 20 0.29 -7.96 -14.70
C THR A 20 1.48 -8.15 -13.74
N ASP A 21 2.42 -9.04 -14.08
CA ASP A 21 3.63 -9.23 -13.28
C ASP A 21 4.48 -7.95 -13.16
N ALA A 22 4.55 -7.16 -14.22
CA ALA A 22 5.29 -5.90 -14.25
C ALA A 22 4.64 -4.83 -13.37
N GLU A 23 3.31 -4.70 -13.41
CA GLU A 23 2.57 -3.79 -12.53
C GLU A 23 2.71 -4.20 -11.06
N ARG A 24 2.69 -5.51 -10.78
CA ARG A 24 2.91 -6.05 -9.43
C ARG A 24 4.31 -5.72 -8.92
N GLU A 25 5.32 -5.92 -9.75
CA GLU A 25 6.71 -5.61 -9.41
C GLU A 25 6.88 -4.11 -9.10
N GLU A 26 6.36 -3.23 -9.96
CA GLU A 26 6.40 -1.78 -9.76
C GLU A 26 5.69 -1.37 -8.46
N ARG A 27 4.48 -1.88 -8.23
CA ARG A 27 3.72 -1.58 -7.00
C ARG A 27 4.45 -2.05 -5.75
N CYS A 28 4.98 -3.28 -5.76
CA CYS A 28 5.67 -3.84 -4.60
C CYS A 28 6.97 -3.09 -4.29
N ALA A 29 7.74 -2.71 -5.31
CA ALA A 29 8.94 -1.89 -5.12
C ALA A 29 8.59 -0.51 -4.53
N ALA A 30 7.53 0.15 -5.03
CA ALA A 30 7.09 1.44 -4.50
C ALA A 30 6.62 1.34 -3.04
N GLN A 31 5.88 0.29 -2.69
CA GLN A 31 5.42 0.05 -1.31
C GLN A 31 6.57 -0.32 -0.38
N ALA A 32 7.56 -1.09 -0.84
CA ALA A 32 8.78 -1.37 -0.09
C ALA A 32 9.56 -0.08 0.21
N GLY A 33 9.64 0.85 -0.76
CA GLY A 33 10.25 2.17 -0.54
C GLY A 33 9.51 3.05 0.48
N ILE A 34 8.18 2.89 0.61
CA ILE A 34 7.40 3.52 1.70
C ILE A 34 7.81 2.92 3.05
N VAL A 35 7.88 1.60 3.13
CA VAL A 35 8.26 0.86 4.34
C VAL A 35 9.67 1.25 4.79
N GLU A 36 10.64 1.25 3.87
CA GLU A 36 12.03 1.62 4.15
C GLU A 36 12.13 3.02 4.78
N GLN A 37 11.51 4.02 4.14
CA GLN A 37 11.55 5.39 4.63
C GLN A 37 10.79 5.54 5.96
N ALA A 38 9.67 4.85 6.13
CA ALA A 38 8.92 4.87 7.39
C ALA A 38 9.73 4.25 8.54
N VAL A 39 10.44 3.15 8.31
CA VAL A 39 11.35 2.53 9.29
C VAL A 39 12.48 3.49 9.63
N ALA A 40 13.11 4.10 8.62
CA ALA A 40 14.21 5.05 8.81
C ALA A 40 13.77 6.29 9.61
N LEU A 41 12.60 6.87 9.31
CA LEU A 41 12.07 8.03 10.04
C LEU A 41 11.61 7.66 11.45
N ARG A 42 10.97 6.50 11.64
CA ARG A 42 10.61 5.99 12.97
C ARG A 42 11.85 5.75 13.82
N GLY A 43 12.91 5.16 13.25
CA GLY A 43 14.19 4.94 13.93
C GLY A 43 14.88 6.24 14.37
N LYS A 44 14.57 7.37 13.72
CA LYS A 44 14.99 8.71 14.14
C LYS A 44 14.09 9.36 15.20
N GLY A 45 13.05 8.66 15.66
CA GLY A 45 12.08 9.17 16.62
C GLY A 45 10.99 10.05 16.01
N THR A 46 10.82 10.04 14.67
CA THR A 46 9.77 10.83 14.00
C THR A 46 8.39 10.25 14.35
N ALA A 47 7.45 11.11 14.74
CA ALA A 47 6.09 10.69 15.07
C ALA A 47 5.33 10.18 13.84
N ARG A 48 4.43 9.20 14.04
CA ARG A 48 3.65 8.55 12.97
C ARG A 48 2.98 9.53 12.01
N ALA A 49 2.30 10.54 12.55
CA ALA A 49 1.60 11.54 11.75
C ALA A 49 2.57 12.32 10.83
N ALA A 50 3.73 12.72 11.36
CA ALA A 50 4.76 13.41 10.59
C ALA A 50 5.40 12.51 9.52
N VAL A 51 5.59 11.21 9.81
CA VAL A 51 6.04 10.24 8.79
C VAL A 51 5.01 10.11 7.67
N THR A 52 3.72 9.97 8.01
CA THR A 52 2.64 9.90 7.00
C THR A 52 2.58 11.16 6.15
N GLU A 53 2.69 12.34 6.75
CA GLU A 53 2.71 13.63 6.04
C GLU A 53 3.92 13.74 5.10
N ALA A 54 5.13 13.47 5.60
CA ALA A 54 6.35 13.54 4.82
C ALA A 54 6.32 12.64 3.57
N LEU A 55 5.73 11.45 3.68
CA LEU A 55 5.61 10.49 2.57
C LEU A 55 4.41 10.77 1.66
N THR A 56 3.45 11.59 2.07
CA THR A 56 2.28 11.93 1.24
C THR A 56 2.51 13.21 0.45
N ASP A 57 2.95 14.27 1.12
CA ASP A 57 3.02 15.64 0.56
C ASP A 57 4.34 16.37 0.88
N GLY A 58 5.30 15.73 1.57
CA GLY A 58 6.61 16.31 1.88
C GLY A 58 7.62 16.22 0.72
N GLU A 59 8.88 16.62 0.99
CA GLU A 59 9.98 16.51 0.02
C GLU A 59 10.25 15.07 -0.43
N THR A 60 9.95 14.11 0.45
CA THR A 60 10.07 12.67 0.21
C THR A 60 8.74 12.04 -0.20
N ALA A 61 7.79 12.83 -0.70
CA ALA A 61 6.47 12.34 -1.09
C ALA A 61 6.57 11.27 -2.18
N VAL A 62 5.78 10.23 -2.04
CA VAL A 62 5.64 9.21 -3.08
C VAL A 62 4.82 9.74 -4.26
N GLN A 63 4.95 9.06 -5.40
CA GLN A 63 4.11 9.35 -6.57
C GLN A 63 2.62 9.28 -6.20
N ALA A 64 1.81 10.17 -6.78
CA ALA A 64 0.41 10.35 -6.40
C ALA A 64 -0.40 9.04 -6.37
N ARG A 65 -0.15 8.12 -7.32
CA ARG A 65 -0.81 6.81 -7.40
C ARG A 65 -0.53 5.88 -6.21
N PHE A 66 0.58 6.06 -5.49
CA PHE A 66 0.95 5.24 -4.33
C PHE A 66 0.59 5.89 -2.99
N ARG A 67 0.15 7.15 -2.97
CA ARG A 67 -0.29 7.85 -1.74
C ARG A 67 -1.32 7.07 -0.92
N PRO A 68 -2.32 6.38 -1.51
CA PRO A 68 -3.26 5.58 -0.73
C PRO A 68 -2.61 4.47 0.10
N SER A 69 -1.42 3.99 -0.30
CA SER A 69 -0.66 2.98 0.44
C SER A 69 0.15 3.55 1.61
N VAL A 70 0.39 4.86 1.66
CA VAL A 70 1.28 5.47 2.67
C VAL A 70 0.74 5.23 4.08
N LYS A 71 -0.50 5.64 4.36
CA LYS A 71 -1.07 5.51 5.70
C LYS A 71 -1.08 4.06 6.22
N PRO A 72 -1.64 3.06 5.50
CA PRO A 72 -1.68 1.70 6.02
C PRO A 72 -0.28 1.09 6.22
N LEU A 73 0.70 1.40 5.35
CA LEU A 73 2.07 0.90 5.50
C LEU A 73 2.81 1.59 6.66
N VAL A 74 2.63 2.89 6.85
CA VAL A 74 3.17 3.61 8.00
C VAL A 74 2.55 3.08 9.30
N ASP A 75 1.23 2.88 9.34
CA ASP A 75 0.57 2.30 10.51
C ASP A 75 1.11 0.90 10.84
N TRP A 76 1.32 0.07 9.82
CA TRP A 76 1.95 -1.24 9.99
C TRP A 76 3.38 -1.14 10.52
N VAL A 77 4.22 -0.27 9.95
CA VAL A 77 5.59 -0.03 10.45
C VAL A 77 5.57 0.42 11.90
N PHE A 78 4.61 1.23 12.33
CA PHE A 78 4.50 1.68 13.73
C PHE A 78 3.90 0.65 14.68
N ALA A 79 3.32 -0.44 14.16
CA ALA A 79 2.87 -1.58 14.96
C ALA A 79 3.97 -2.62 15.18
N LEU A 80 5.10 -2.52 14.48
CA LEU A 80 6.27 -3.39 14.71
C LEU A 80 6.91 -3.12 16.07
N GLU A 81 7.45 -4.16 16.69
CA GLU A 81 8.30 -4.03 17.87
C GLU A 81 9.59 -3.28 17.50
N GLU A 82 10.20 -2.57 18.44
CA GLU A 82 11.44 -1.82 18.15
C GLU A 82 12.58 -2.71 17.67
N SER A 83 12.66 -3.94 18.19
CA SER A 83 13.65 -4.95 17.76
C SER A 83 13.47 -5.40 16.30
N GLN A 84 12.31 -5.13 15.71
CA GLN A 84 12.01 -5.44 14.31
C GLN A 84 12.32 -4.27 13.37
N LEU A 85 12.71 -3.08 13.85
CA LEU A 85 13.04 -1.92 13.01
C LEU A 85 14.44 -2.03 12.41
N THR A 86 14.64 -3.06 11.59
CA THR A 86 15.91 -3.32 10.93
C THR A 86 15.87 -2.89 9.45
N PRO A 87 17.02 -2.67 8.81
CA PRO A 87 17.07 -2.35 7.38
C PRO A 87 16.41 -3.41 6.48
N GLU A 88 16.32 -4.66 6.95
CA GLU A 88 15.77 -5.79 6.18
C GLU A 88 14.24 -5.83 6.11
N VAL A 89 13.53 -5.04 6.93
CA VAL A 89 12.04 -5.06 6.95
C VAL A 89 11.46 -4.77 5.56
N ALA A 90 12.05 -3.81 4.84
CA ALA A 90 11.58 -3.43 3.52
C ALA A 90 11.77 -4.55 2.48
N SER A 91 12.91 -5.26 2.52
CA SER A 91 13.18 -6.34 1.57
C SER A 91 12.31 -7.57 1.84
N VAL A 92 12.06 -7.87 3.12
CA VAL A 92 11.14 -8.95 3.53
C VAL A 92 9.70 -8.61 3.11
N PHE A 93 9.28 -7.36 3.30
CA PHE A 93 7.99 -6.88 2.81
C PHE A 93 7.88 -7.02 1.30
N GLU A 94 8.92 -6.59 0.56
CA GLU A 94 8.92 -6.61 -0.90
C GLU A 94 8.79 -8.03 -1.45
N ALA A 95 9.57 -8.98 -0.91
CA ALA A 95 9.49 -10.39 -1.28
C ALA A 95 8.08 -10.94 -1.03
N SER A 96 7.52 -10.67 0.14
CA SER A 96 6.16 -11.10 0.50
C SER A 96 5.09 -10.49 -0.42
N CYS A 97 5.25 -9.22 -0.80
CA CYS A 97 4.36 -8.53 -1.72
C CYS A 97 4.38 -9.15 -3.12
N ARG A 98 5.58 -9.48 -3.63
CA ARG A 98 5.76 -10.09 -4.95
C ARG A 98 5.18 -11.50 -5.04
N ASP A 99 5.28 -12.25 -3.94
CA ASP A 99 4.76 -13.62 -3.82
C ASP A 99 3.23 -13.67 -3.64
N TYR A 100 2.61 -12.58 -3.20
CA TYR A 100 1.16 -12.50 -3.06
C TYR A 100 0.47 -12.46 -4.43
N LYS A 101 -0.34 -13.48 -4.71
CA LYS A 101 -1.19 -13.59 -5.90
C LYS A 101 -2.65 -13.52 -5.47
N GLN A 102 -3.39 -12.53 -5.98
CA GLN A 102 -4.83 -12.39 -5.77
C GLN A 102 -5.62 -13.36 -6.65
#